data_AF-K3YVR6-F1
#
_entry.id   AF-K3YVR6-F1
#
_cell.length_a   1.000
_cell.length_b   1.000
_cell.length_c   1.000
_cell.angle_alpha   90.00
_cell.angle_beta   90.00
_cell.angle_gamma   90.00
#
_symmetry.space_group_name_H-M   'P 1'
#
loop_
_entity.id
_entity.type
_entity.pdbx_description
1 polymer ?
#
loop_
_entity_poly.entity_id
_entity_poly.type
_entity_poly.pdbx_seq_one_letter_code
_entity_poly.pdbx_strand_id
1 'polypeptide(L)'
;MLNPDEIKQKVEAKFNELGDLCERGEMEPEQAYELFKDFEDKMVAECTELMAKEMPTEADELTETGIKKVELHDPPGEGPVLRWESRIVFAPSGDAYHPKNRKVKLSVTVKELGLSRHACRRLREIVGKRYNSGKDELTITSERFEHREENRKDCLRTLYTLIEDAMKADKLVEDARNAYVKGRLKTNPQFMERLKRKMEKLWAAA
;
A
#
# COMPACT_ATOMS: atom_id res chain seq x y z
N MET A 1 -4.24 26.24 -15.94
CA MET A 1 -4.39 25.54 -17.24
C MET A 1 -4.72 26.51 -18.36
N LEU A 2 -3.74 26.85 -19.20
CA LEU A 2 -4.05 27.30 -20.56
C LEU A 2 -4.58 26.10 -21.32
N ASN A 3 -5.76 26.23 -21.92
CA ASN A 3 -6.27 25.19 -22.81
C ASN A 3 -5.34 25.13 -24.02
N PRO A 4 -4.80 23.95 -24.39
CA PRO A 4 -3.97 23.80 -25.59
C PRO A 4 -4.63 24.36 -26.85
N ASP A 5 -5.96 24.33 -26.89
CA ASP A 5 -6.79 24.89 -27.96
C ASP A 5 -6.73 26.42 -28.04
N GLU A 6 -6.58 27.14 -26.91
CA GLU A 6 -6.46 28.61 -26.89
C GLU A 6 -5.10 29.09 -27.40
N ILE A 7 -4.02 28.36 -27.09
CA ILE A 7 -2.68 28.65 -27.60
C ILE A 7 -2.65 28.44 -29.11
N LYS A 8 -3.24 27.33 -29.58
CA LYS A 8 -3.37 27.03 -31.00
C LYS A 8 -4.12 28.12 -31.76
N GLN A 9 -5.25 28.60 -31.22
CA GLN A 9 -6.02 29.69 -31.81
C GLN A 9 -5.23 31.00 -31.91
N LYS A 10 -4.42 31.35 -30.90
CA LYS A 10 -3.58 32.56 -30.93
C LYS A 10 -2.46 32.49 -31.97
N VAL A 11 -1.82 31.32 -32.10
CA VAL A 11 -0.77 31.08 -33.11
C VAL A 11 -1.36 31.11 -34.53
N GLU A 12 -2.50 30.47 -34.73
CA GLU A 12 -3.20 30.45 -36.02
C GLU A 12 -3.70 31.85 -36.43
N ALA A 13 -4.23 32.63 -35.50
CA ALA A 13 -4.66 34.00 -35.76
C ALA A 13 -3.50 34.90 -36.21
N LYS A 14 -2.35 34.81 -35.55
CA LYS A 14 -1.18 35.63 -35.90
C LYS A 14 -0.49 35.16 -37.19
N PHE A 15 -0.54 33.85 -37.47
CA PHE A 15 -0.08 33.30 -38.75
C PHE A 15 -0.91 33.85 -39.91
N ASN A 16 -2.25 33.84 -39.77
CA ASN A 16 -3.15 34.38 -40.78
C ASN A 16 -2.99 35.90 -40.96
N GLU A 17 -2.80 36.66 -39.87
CA GLU A 17 -2.55 38.11 -39.94
C GLU A 17 -1.26 38.46 -40.71
N LEU A 18 -0.18 37.73 -40.44
CA LEU A 18 1.10 37.91 -41.14
C LEU A 18 1.03 37.44 -42.61
N GLY A 19 0.26 36.39 -42.88
CA GLY A 19 -0.07 35.93 -44.24
C GLY A 19 -0.83 36.99 -45.03
N ASP A 20 -1.87 37.58 -44.45
CA ASP A 20 -2.69 38.62 -45.07
C ASP A 20 -1.86 39.89 -45.38
N LEU A 21 -0.87 40.22 -44.53
CA LEU A 21 0.05 41.34 -44.76
C LEU A 21 1.04 41.08 -45.91
N CYS A 22 1.48 39.83 -46.06
CA CYS A 22 2.30 39.40 -47.21
C CYS A 22 1.50 39.40 -48.51
N GLU A 23 0.25 38.94 -48.49
CA GLU A 23 -0.63 38.93 -49.67
C GLU A 23 -1.00 40.35 -50.14
N ARG A 24 -1.09 41.31 -49.20
CA ARG A 24 -1.27 42.74 -49.51
C ARG A 24 0.01 43.42 -50.04
N GLY A 25 1.15 42.73 -50.04
CA GLY A 25 2.43 43.27 -50.52
C GLY A 25 3.05 44.32 -49.60
N GLU A 26 2.60 44.42 -48.35
CA GLU A 26 3.07 45.39 -47.35
C GLU A 26 4.29 44.88 -46.58
N MET A 27 4.60 43.59 -46.70
CA MET A 27 5.70 42.92 -46.00
C MET A 27 6.28 41.80 -46.87
N GLU A 28 7.60 41.67 -46.89
CA GLU A 28 8.25 40.57 -47.57
C GLU A 28 8.06 39.26 -46.78
N PRO A 29 7.86 38.10 -47.44
CA PRO A 29 7.60 36.82 -46.79
C PRO A 29 8.68 36.41 -45.77
N GLU A 30 9.94 36.81 -46.02
CA GLU A 30 11.07 36.55 -45.13
C GLU A 30 10.94 37.32 -43.80
N GLN A 31 10.47 38.57 -43.86
CA GLN A 31 10.27 39.42 -42.68
C GLN A 31 9.06 38.96 -41.85
N ALA A 32 8.00 38.51 -42.51
CA ALA A 32 6.85 37.91 -41.84
C ALA A 32 7.21 36.60 -41.14
N TYR A 33 8.09 35.79 -41.75
CA TYR A 33 8.59 34.57 -41.14
C TYR A 33 9.43 34.84 -39.89
N GLU A 34 10.32 35.83 -39.92
CA GLU A 34 11.10 36.24 -38.73
C GLU A 34 10.20 36.71 -37.58
N LEU A 35 9.20 37.55 -37.88
CA LEU A 35 8.23 38.04 -36.90
C LEU A 35 7.33 36.95 -36.32
N PHE A 36 7.00 35.94 -37.13
CA PHE A 36 6.25 34.77 -36.67
C PHE A 36 7.11 33.89 -35.75
N LYS A 37 8.37 33.65 -36.12
CA LYS A 37 9.31 32.87 -35.33
C LYS A 37 9.57 33.48 -33.95
N ASP A 38 9.78 34.79 -33.89
CA ASP A 38 9.92 35.53 -32.62
C ASP A 38 8.67 35.41 -31.73
N PHE A 39 7.50 35.27 -32.36
CA PHE A 39 6.25 35.06 -31.63
C PHE A 39 6.09 33.63 -31.13
N GLU A 40 6.42 32.63 -31.93
CA GLU A 40 6.44 31.23 -31.49
C GLU A 40 7.41 31.05 -30.31
N ASP A 41 8.62 31.59 -30.41
CA ASP A 41 9.62 31.54 -29.34
C ASP A 41 9.11 32.21 -28.06
N LYS A 42 8.40 33.35 -28.18
CA LYS A 42 7.78 34.03 -27.04
C LYS A 42 6.63 33.22 -26.42
N MET A 43 5.80 32.58 -27.23
CA MET A 43 4.69 31.74 -26.75
C MET A 43 5.19 30.48 -26.06
N VAL A 44 6.27 29.87 -26.59
CA VAL A 44 6.95 28.74 -25.95
C VAL A 44 7.55 29.16 -24.60
N ALA A 45 8.19 30.33 -24.53
CA ALA A 45 8.72 30.87 -23.28
C ALA A 45 7.62 31.06 -22.22
N GLU A 46 6.50 31.69 -22.58
CA GLU A 46 5.35 31.89 -21.67
C GLU A 46 4.76 30.55 -21.19
N CYS A 47 4.66 29.56 -22.09
CA CYS A 47 4.23 28.20 -21.71
C CYS A 47 5.23 27.51 -20.76
N THR A 48 6.53 27.65 -20.99
CA THR A 48 7.56 27.07 -20.11
C THR A 48 7.58 27.73 -18.72
N GLU A 49 7.38 29.04 -18.64
CA GLU A 49 7.29 29.75 -17.36
C GLU A 49 6.06 29.33 -16.57
N LEU A 50 4.92 29.16 -17.24
CA LEU A 50 3.69 28.71 -16.60
C LEU A 50 3.75 27.25 -16.18
N MET A 51 4.39 26.38 -16.97
CA MET A 51 4.70 25.00 -16.53
C MET A 51 5.65 25.00 -15.34
N ALA A 52 6.66 25.86 -15.31
CA ALA A 52 7.58 26.00 -14.17
C ALA A 52 6.91 26.61 -12.92
N LYS A 53 5.82 27.37 -13.06
CA LYS A 53 5.02 27.92 -11.96
C LYS A 53 3.95 26.96 -11.45
N GLU A 54 3.31 26.20 -12.34
CA GLU A 54 2.28 25.20 -11.99
C GLU A 54 2.88 23.87 -11.55
N MET A 55 4.14 23.58 -11.90
CA MET A 55 4.93 22.53 -11.25
C MET A 55 5.57 23.11 -9.98
N PRO A 56 5.15 22.72 -8.77
CA PRO A 56 6.01 22.88 -7.61
C PRO A 56 7.35 22.20 -7.92
N THR A 57 8.44 22.79 -7.47
CA THR A 57 9.79 22.25 -7.55
C THR A 57 9.87 20.86 -6.89
N GLU A 58 9.46 19.81 -7.60
CA GLU A 58 9.89 18.42 -7.39
C GLU A 58 11.20 18.15 -8.16
N ALA A 59 11.82 19.20 -8.69
CA ALA A 59 13.08 19.16 -9.43
C ALA A 59 14.31 19.20 -8.52
N ASP A 60 14.25 18.53 -7.36
CA ASP A 60 15.45 18.01 -6.66
C ASP A 60 15.36 16.49 -6.41
N GLU A 61 14.41 15.80 -7.05
CA GLU A 61 14.19 14.35 -6.89
C GLU A 61 14.50 13.51 -8.14
N LEU A 62 15.49 13.91 -8.93
CA LEU A 62 16.06 13.04 -9.96
C LEU A 62 17.58 13.01 -9.87
N THR A 63 18.09 12.48 -8.75
CA THR A 63 19.42 11.87 -8.73
C THR A 63 19.27 10.37 -8.83
N GLU A 64 19.80 9.84 -9.95
CA GLU A 64 20.07 8.41 -10.13
C GLU A 64 20.72 7.83 -8.87
N THR A 65 20.35 6.60 -8.54
CA THR A 65 20.86 5.77 -7.44
C THR A 65 20.24 6.04 -6.07
N GLY A 66 19.25 5.21 -5.73
CA GLY A 66 18.84 4.99 -4.34
C GLY A 66 17.33 4.91 -4.19
N ILE A 67 16.86 3.73 -3.79
CA ILE A 67 15.52 3.55 -3.21
C ILE A 67 15.42 4.48 -2.01
N LYS A 68 14.91 5.70 -2.17
CA LYS A 68 14.64 6.61 -1.06
C LYS A 68 13.24 6.35 -0.54
N LYS A 69 13.17 6.12 0.78
CA LYS A 69 11.92 6.03 1.54
C LYS A 69 11.15 7.33 1.33
N VAL A 70 9.95 7.22 0.78
CA VAL A 70 8.93 8.26 0.91
C VAL A 70 8.71 8.49 2.41
N GLU A 71 8.95 9.69 2.91
CA GLU A 71 8.60 10.05 4.28
C GLU A 71 7.08 10.11 4.38
N LEU A 72 6.51 9.05 4.96
CA LEU A 72 5.09 8.96 5.31
C LEU A 72 4.81 9.99 6.40
N HIS A 73 3.95 10.96 6.07
CA HIS A 73 3.42 11.96 7.00
C HIS A 73 2.37 11.36 7.96
N ASP A 74 2.60 10.15 8.46
CA ASP A 74 1.74 9.50 9.45
C ASP A 74 2.22 9.85 10.88
N PRO A 75 1.30 10.19 11.81
CA PRO A 75 1.65 10.51 13.18
C PRO A 75 2.32 9.33 13.89
N PRO A 76 3.32 9.59 14.75
CA PRO A 76 4.10 8.55 15.41
C PRO A 76 3.28 7.93 16.55
N GLY A 77 2.55 6.86 16.27
CA GLY A 77 1.84 6.14 17.34
C GLY A 77 1.22 4.81 16.92
N GLU A 78 0.62 4.75 15.74
CA GLU A 78 0.01 3.54 15.17
C GLU A 78 0.39 3.46 13.70
N GLY A 79 1.58 2.93 13.42
CA GLY A 79 2.03 2.72 12.05
C GLY A 79 1.07 1.79 11.29
N PRO A 80 0.96 1.91 9.96
CA PRO A 80 0.09 1.06 9.17
C PRO A 80 0.47 -0.42 9.32
N VAL A 81 -0.37 -1.17 10.04
CA VAL A 81 -0.23 -2.61 10.34
C VAL A 81 0.00 -3.45 9.07
N LEU A 82 -0.50 -2.96 7.93
CA LEU A 82 -0.47 -3.64 6.64
C LEU A 82 0.26 -2.77 5.61
N ARG A 83 1.34 -3.30 5.05
CA ARG A 83 2.05 -2.73 3.89
C ARG A 83 1.66 -3.47 2.61
N TRP A 84 1.13 -2.75 1.63
CA TRP A 84 0.75 -3.29 0.33
C TRP A 84 1.76 -2.91 -0.75
N GLU A 85 2.19 -3.89 -1.54
CA GLU A 85 3.03 -3.68 -2.72
C GLU A 85 2.30 -4.29 -3.92
N SER A 86 2.00 -3.45 -4.92
CA SER A 86 1.39 -3.86 -6.18
C SER A 86 2.31 -3.47 -7.33
N ARG A 87 2.54 -4.38 -8.27
CA ARG A 87 3.35 -4.09 -9.45
C ARG A 87 2.45 -3.64 -10.60
N ILE A 88 2.81 -2.51 -11.20
CA ILE A 88 2.21 -2.01 -12.44
C ILE A 88 3.33 -1.92 -13.46
N VAL A 89 3.25 -2.73 -14.51
CA VAL A 89 4.12 -2.68 -15.68
C VAL A 89 3.29 -2.07 -16.79
N PHE A 90 3.73 -0.93 -17.29
CA PHE A 90 3.20 -0.31 -18.49
C PHE A 90 3.80 -1.03 -19.71
N ALA A 91 2.95 -1.53 -20.59
CA ALA A 91 3.41 -2.07 -21.85
C ALA A 91 3.68 -0.90 -22.82
N PRO A 92 4.71 -1.01 -23.70
CA PRO A 92 5.08 0.05 -24.64
C PRO A 92 4.00 0.36 -25.69
N SER A 93 3.01 -0.53 -25.87
CA SER A 93 1.76 -0.23 -26.57
C SER A 93 0.64 -0.21 -25.55
N GLY A 94 -0.02 0.95 -25.41
CA GLY A 94 -0.88 1.32 -24.28
C GLY A 94 -2.03 0.38 -23.89
N ASP A 95 -2.34 -0.64 -24.71
CA ASP A 95 -3.44 -1.59 -24.49
C ASP A 95 -3.00 -3.02 -24.12
N ALA A 96 -1.70 -3.33 -24.06
CA ALA A 96 -1.26 -4.69 -23.78
C ALA A 96 -1.24 -5.00 -22.26
N TYR A 97 -2.10 -5.95 -21.83
CA TYR A 97 -2.13 -6.49 -20.47
C TYR A 97 -0.82 -7.23 -20.13
N HIS A 98 -0.21 -6.88 -18.99
CA HIS A 98 1.00 -7.55 -18.51
C HIS A 98 0.68 -8.54 -17.36
N PRO A 99 1.08 -9.83 -17.43
CA PRO A 99 0.72 -10.85 -16.42
C PRO A 99 1.31 -10.59 -15.03
N LYS A 100 2.36 -9.77 -14.92
CA LYS A 100 2.89 -9.32 -13.61
C LYS A 100 1.99 -8.30 -12.89
N ASN A 101 0.98 -7.72 -13.56
CA ASN A 101 0.11 -6.70 -12.98
C ASN A 101 -0.93 -7.25 -12.01
N ARG A 102 -1.15 -8.58 -12.03
CA ARG A 102 -2.03 -9.28 -11.09
C ARG A 102 -1.40 -9.53 -9.71
N LYS A 103 -0.06 -9.52 -9.63
CA LYS A 103 0.67 -9.85 -8.41
C LYS A 103 0.44 -8.78 -7.33
N VAL A 104 0.00 -9.24 -6.16
CA VAL A 104 -0.13 -8.41 -4.96
C VAL A 104 0.68 -9.04 -3.83
N LYS A 105 1.45 -8.22 -3.15
CA LYS A 105 2.22 -8.60 -1.97
C LYS A 105 1.72 -7.79 -0.77
N LEU A 106 1.34 -8.50 0.28
CA LEU A 106 0.93 -7.98 1.57
C LEU A 106 2.03 -8.30 2.57
N SER A 107 2.50 -7.29 3.29
CA SER A 107 3.49 -7.45 4.35
C SER A 107 2.94 -6.91 5.67
N VAL A 108 3.02 -7.69 6.73
CA VAL A 108 2.36 -7.42 8.02
C VAL A 108 3.36 -7.57 9.15
N THR A 109 3.42 -6.60 10.05
CA THR A 109 4.23 -6.71 11.27
C THR A 109 3.48 -7.52 12.32
N VAL A 110 4.02 -8.65 12.78
CA VAL A 110 3.29 -9.53 13.72
C VAL A 110 3.10 -8.89 15.09
N LYS A 111 4.05 -8.10 15.57
CA LYS A 111 3.96 -7.35 16.83
C LYS A 111 2.81 -6.33 16.84
N GLU A 112 2.48 -5.74 15.70
CA GLU A 112 1.40 -4.74 15.57
C GLU A 112 0.01 -5.39 15.54
N LEU A 113 -0.10 -6.71 15.32
CA LEU A 113 -1.38 -7.43 15.34
C LEU A 113 -1.98 -7.59 16.74
N GLY A 114 -1.25 -7.26 17.82
CA GLY A 114 -1.77 -7.34 19.19
C GLY A 114 -2.12 -8.75 19.67
N LEU A 115 -1.54 -9.79 19.05
CA LEU A 115 -1.78 -11.18 19.42
C LEU A 115 -1.06 -11.57 20.72
N SER A 116 -1.61 -12.57 21.42
CA SER A 116 -0.98 -13.13 22.62
C SER A 116 0.41 -13.71 22.32
N ARG A 117 1.25 -13.88 23.34
CA ARG A 117 2.58 -14.52 23.19
C ARG A 117 2.48 -15.93 22.57
N HIS A 118 1.44 -16.69 22.93
CA HIS A 118 1.24 -18.06 22.47
C HIS A 118 0.70 -18.08 21.03
N ALA A 119 -0.25 -17.22 20.71
CA ALA A 119 -0.77 -17.02 19.36
C ALA A 119 0.34 -16.56 18.41
N CYS A 120 1.18 -15.60 18.80
CA CYS A 120 2.34 -15.16 18.01
C CYS A 120 3.36 -16.28 17.75
N ARG A 121 3.57 -17.19 18.72
CA ARG A 121 4.46 -18.35 18.52
C ARG A 121 3.85 -19.32 17.51
N ARG A 122 2.57 -19.66 17.67
CA ARG A 122 1.86 -20.55 16.75
C ARG A 122 1.77 -19.97 15.34
N LEU A 123 1.51 -18.67 15.20
CA LEU A 123 1.47 -17.98 13.91
C LEU A 123 2.81 -18.13 13.18
N ARG A 124 3.94 -17.92 13.87
CA ARG A 124 5.28 -18.10 13.29
C ARG A 124 5.52 -19.54 12.82
N GLU A 125 5.03 -20.53 13.56
CA GLU A 125 5.12 -21.94 13.18
C GLU A 125 4.25 -22.27 11.95
N ILE A 126 3.01 -21.78 11.88
CA ILE A 126 2.09 -22.00 10.74
C ILE A 126 2.63 -21.34 9.47
N VAL A 127 3.20 -20.14 9.61
CA VAL A 127 3.71 -19.36 8.48
C VAL A 127 5.03 -19.92 7.97
N GLY A 128 5.90 -20.39 8.87
CA GLY A 128 7.21 -20.95 8.55
C GLY A 128 8.07 -19.96 7.76
N LYS A 129 8.47 -20.34 6.55
CA LYS A 129 9.42 -19.57 5.70
C LYS A 129 8.90 -18.21 5.23
N ARG A 130 7.58 -17.96 5.28
CA ARG A 130 7.00 -16.67 4.85
C ARG A 130 7.15 -15.57 5.90
N TYR A 131 7.60 -15.92 7.11
CA TYR A 131 7.87 -14.99 8.19
C TYR A 131 9.36 -14.69 8.28
N ASN A 132 9.71 -13.41 8.35
CA ASN A 132 11.07 -12.95 8.55
C ASN A 132 11.30 -12.58 10.02
N SER A 133 12.00 -13.44 10.75
CA SER A 133 12.33 -13.23 12.17
C SER A 133 13.20 -12.00 12.45
N GLY A 134 13.97 -11.51 11.47
CA GLY A 134 14.83 -10.34 11.66
C GLY A 134 14.06 -9.02 11.65
N LYS A 135 13.00 -8.94 10.84
CA LYS A 135 12.14 -7.74 10.68
C LYS A 135 10.77 -7.87 11.35
N ASP A 136 10.45 -9.04 11.91
CA ASP A 136 9.12 -9.38 12.43
C ASP A 136 7.99 -9.22 11.40
N GLU A 137 8.29 -9.53 10.14
CA GLU A 137 7.41 -9.27 9.01
C GLU A 137 6.91 -10.58 8.38
N LEU A 138 5.60 -10.72 8.29
CA LEU A 138 4.90 -11.77 7.55
C LEU A 138 4.64 -11.28 6.13
N THR A 139 5.14 -11.99 5.12
CA THR A 139 4.85 -11.69 3.71
C THR A 139 3.88 -12.70 3.11
N ILE A 140 2.74 -12.23 2.62
CA ILE A 140 1.76 -13.02 1.86
C ILE A 140 1.74 -12.46 0.43
N THR A 141 1.84 -13.34 -0.55
CA THR A 141 1.78 -12.94 -1.97
C THR A 141 0.74 -13.80 -2.66
N SER A 142 -0.13 -13.17 -3.44
CA SER A 142 -1.11 -13.87 -4.27
C SER A 142 -1.01 -13.44 -5.72
N GLU A 143 -0.98 -14.44 -6.60
CA GLU A 143 -0.96 -14.35 -8.06
C GLU A 143 -1.98 -15.33 -8.67
N ARG A 144 -2.91 -15.84 -7.85
CA ARG A 144 -3.82 -16.93 -8.21
C ARG A 144 -4.94 -16.46 -9.12
N PHE A 145 -5.36 -15.21 -8.96
CA PHE A 145 -6.47 -14.62 -9.69
C PHE A 145 -5.99 -13.70 -10.83
N GLU A 146 -6.85 -13.51 -11.82
CA GLU A 146 -6.58 -12.65 -12.99
C GLU A 146 -6.59 -11.17 -12.61
N HIS A 147 -7.50 -10.80 -11.71
CA HIS A 147 -7.67 -9.42 -11.25
C HIS A 147 -6.87 -9.15 -9.97
N ARG A 148 -6.24 -7.96 -9.94
CA ARG A 148 -5.48 -7.48 -8.78
C ARG A 148 -6.33 -7.41 -7.52
N GLU A 149 -7.59 -6.97 -7.65
CA GLU A 149 -8.51 -6.81 -6.52
C GLU A 149 -8.88 -8.14 -5.89
N GLU A 150 -9.00 -9.20 -6.68
CA GLU A 150 -9.24 -10.54 -6.17
C GLU A 150 -8.02 -11.07 -5.43
N ASN A 151 -6.81 -10.88 -5.97
CA ASN A 151 -5.56 -11.23 -5.27
C ASN A 151 -5.42 -10.43 -3.96
N ARG A 152 -5.86 -9.16 -3.92
CA ARG A 152 -5.88 -8.35 -2.69
C ARG A 152 -6.85 -8.92 -1.65
N LYS A 153 -8.06 -9.33 -2.07
CA LYS A 153 -9.04 -10.00 -1.19
C LYS A 153 -8.50 -11.34 -0.69
N ASP A 154 -7.83 -12.11 -1.54
CA ASP A 154 -7.24 -13.41 -1.19
C ASP A 154 -6.12 -13.30 -0.15
N CYS A 155 -5.24 -12.30 -0.28
CA CYS A 155 -4.22 -11.99 0.72
C CYS A 155 -4.83 -11.69 2.10
N LEU A 156 -5.91 -10.89 2.15
CA LEU A 156 -6.61 -10.59 3.40
C LEU A 156 -7.32 -11.81 3.99
N ARG A 157 -8.02 -12.61 3.18
CA ARG A 157 -8.66 -13.85 3.64
C ARG A 157 -7.63 -14.79 4.25
N THR A 158 -6.51 -14.99 3.57
CA THR A 158 -5.40 -15.82 4.08
C THR A 158 -4.87 -15.27 5.40
N LEU A 159 -4.69 -13.95 5.52
CA LEU A 159 -4.26 -13.32 6.78
C LEU A 159 -5.25 -13.61 7.92
N TYR A 160 -6.56 -13.44 7.69
CA TYR A 160 -7.57 -13.71 8.72
C TYR A 160 -7.61 -15.18 9.14
N THR A 161 -7.53 -16.11 8.19
CA THR A 161 -7.45 -17.55 8.49
C THR A 161 -6.22 -17.87 9.35
N LEU A 162 -5.06 -17.27 9.04
CA LEU A 162 -3.84 -17.45 9.83
C LEU A 162 -4.00 -16.90 11.26
N ILE A 163 -4.64 -15.75 11.42
CA ILE A 163 -4.91 -15.15 12.73
C ILE A 163 -5.86 -16.04 13.54
N GLU A 164 -6.95 -16.50 12.94
CA GLU A 164 -7.92 -17.37 13.61
C GLU A 164 -7.27 -18.69 14.08
N ASP A 165 -6.45 -19.30 13.23
CA ASP A 165 -5.71 -20.52 13.58
C ASP A 165 -4.66 -20.28 14.66
N ALA A 166 -4.04 -19.10 14.69
CA ALA A 166 -3.12 -18.70 15.75
C ALA A 166 -3.84 -18.51 17.09
N MET A 167 -5.02 -17.89 17.11
CA MET A 167 -5.82 -17.67 18.33
C MET A 167 -6.27 -18.97 19.00
N LYS A 168 -6.40 -20.07 18.25
CA LYS A 168 -6.66 -21.40 18.82
C LYS A 168 -5.55 -21.85 19.79
N ALA A 169 -4.33 -21.31 19.69
CA ALA A 169 -3.25 -21.58 20.64
C ALA A 169 -3.63 -21.23 22.08
N ASP A 170 -4.32 -20.12 22.28
CA ASP A 170 -4.60 -19.59 23.62
C ASP A 170 -5.52 -20.52 24.39
N LYS A 171 -6.56 -21.05 23.71
CA LYS A 171 -7.46 -22.05 24.28
C LYS A 171 -6.70 -23.30 24.70
N LEU A 172 -5.78 -23.79 23.86
CA LEU A 172 -4.98 -24.98 24.19
C LEU A 172 -4.07 -24.75 25.40
N VAL A 173 -3.51 -23.56 25.55
CA VAL A 173 -2.68 -23.20 26.71
C VAL A 173 -3.53 -23.15 27.98
N GLU A 174 -4.70 -22.53 27.93
CA GLU A 174 -5.62 -22.47 29.07
C GLU A 174 -6.13 -23.86 29.46
N ASP A 175 -6.45 -24.71 28.49
CA ASP A 175 -6.85 -26.10 28.75
C ASP A 175 -5.74 -26.91 29.41
N ALA A 176 -4.50 -26.77 28.92
CA ALA A 176 -3.33 -27.42 29.52
C ALA A 176 -3.07 -26.92 30.94
N ARG A 177 -3.17 -25.61 31.19
CA ARG A 177 -3.04 -25.01 32.52
C ARG A 177 -4.13 -25.52 33.47
N ASN A 178 -5.37 -25.56 33.01
CA ASN A 178 -6.51 -26.07 33.79
C ASN A 178 -6.34 -27.55 34.12
N ALA A 179 -5.91 -28.37 33.17
CA ALA A 179 -5.63 -29.79 33.41
C ALA A 179 -4.51 -29.97 34.45
N TYR A 180 -3.42 -29.21 34.33
CA TYR A 180 -2.31 -29.23 35.28
C TYR A 180 -2.74 -28.86 36.70
N VAL A 181 -3.47 -27.75 36.85
CA VAL A 181 -3.98 -27.28 38.15
C VAL A 181 -4.97 -28.28 38.74
N LYS A 182 -5.90 -28.82 37.95
CA LYS A 182 -6.83 -29.86 38.40
C LYS A 182 -6.09 -31.12 38.87
N GLY A 183 -5.04 -31.53 38.16
CA GLY A 183 -4.17 -32.64 38.58
C GLY A 183 -3.53 -32.38 39.95
N ARG A 184 -2.89 -31.21 40.11
CA ARG A 184 -2.27 -30.77 41.38
C ARG A 184 -3.27 -30.69 42.54
N LEU A 185 -4.47 -30.19 42.29
CA LEU A 185 -5.52 -30.08 43.30
C LEU A 185 -6.04 -31.45 43.74
N LYS A 186 -6.21 -32.39 42.80
CA LYS A 186 -6.59 -33.78 43.13
C LYS A 186 -5.52 -34.48 43.98
N THR A 187 -4.25 -34.21 43.72
CA THR A 187 -3.14 -34.76 44.52
C THR A 187 -2.99 -34.08 45.89
N ASN A 188 -3.66 -32.95 46.15
CA ASN A 188 -3.58 -32.25 47.43
C ASN A 188 -4.65 -32.77 48.41
N PRO A 189 -4.25 -33.50 49.48
CA PRO A 189 -5.19 -34.12 50.41
C PRO A 189 -6.03 -33.09 51.17
N GLN A 190 -5.43 -31.98 51.62
CA GLN A 190 -6.12 -30.93 52.37
C GLN A 190 -7.21 -30.25 51.53
N PHE A 191 -6.94 -30.06 50.23
CA PHE A 191 -7.92 -29.49 49.32
C PHE A 191 -9.08 -30.47 49.07
N MET A 192 -8.79 -31.75 48.87
CA MET A 192 -9.81 -32.78 48.63
C MET A 192 -10.73 -32.98 49.84
N GLU A 193 -10.21 -32.91 51.07
CA GLU A 193 -11.05 -32.93 52.27
C GLU A 193 -12.00 -31.73 52.35
N ARG A 194 -11.50 -30.52 52.07
CA ARG A 194 -12.33 -29.31 52.01
C ARG A 194 -13.41 -29.42 50.93
N LEU A 195 -13.05 -30.00 49.78
CA LEU A 195 -13.98 -30.24 48.67
C LEU A 195 -15.09 -31.21 49.08
N LYS A 196 -14.76 -32.33 49.73
CA LYS A 196 -15.73 -33.32 50.24
C LYS A 196 -16.72 -32.69 51.21
N ARG A 197 -16.22 -31.98 52.24
CA ARG A 197 -17.10 -31.27 53.21
C ARG A 197 -18.01 -30.26 52.53
N LYS A 198 -17.53 -29.59 51.47
CA LYS A 198 -18.35 -28.64 50.71
C LYS A 198 -19.45 -29.33 49.90
N MET A 199 -19.16 -30.48 49.28
CA MET A 199 -20.18 -31.28 48.58
C MET A 199 -21.22 -31.84 49.55
N GLU A 200 -20.81 -32.37 50.70
CA GLU A 200 -21.73 -32.87 51.74
C GLU A 200 -22.70 -31.78 52.22
N LYS A 201 -22.20 -30.56 52.45
CA LYS A 201 -23.05 -29.40 52.80
C LYS A 201 -24.03 -29.03 51.69
N LEU A 202 -23.62 -29.12 50.42
CA LEU A 202 -24.49 -28.83 49.27
C LEU A 202 -25.59 -29.88 49.11
N TRP A 203 -25.25 -31.17 49.26
CA TRP A 203 -26.22 -32.25 49.19
C TRP A 203 -27.17 -32.31 50.38
N ALA A 204 -26.74 -31.86 51.56
CA ALA A 204 -27.61 -31.73 52.72
C ALA A 204 -28.54 -30.51 52.66
N ALA A 205 -28.27 -29.55 51.76
CA ALA A 205 -29.05 -28.33 51.58
C ALA A 205 -29.99 -28.38 50.35
N ALA A 206 -29.97 -29.47 49.58
CA ALA A 206 -30.83 -29.73 48.43
C ALA A 206 -31.91 -30.76 48.79
#